data_AF-A0A1N7D8V0-F1
#
_entry.id   AF-A0A1N7D8V0-F1
#
_cell.length_a   1.000
_cell.length_b   1.000
_cell.length_c   1.000
_cell.angle_alpha   90.00
_cell.angle_beta   90.00
_cell.angle_gamma   90.00
#
_symmetry.space_group_name_H-M   'P 1'
#
loop_
_entity.id
_entity.type
_entity.pdbx_description
1 polymer ?
#
loop_
_entity_poly.entity_id
_entity_poly.type
_entity_poly.pdbx_seq_one_letter_code
_entity_poly.pdbx_strand_id
1 'polypeptide(L)'
;MRCRFALSPVLETIQAIRLTSPEDVPGHHRGFLHSVRHQLTALDLRPVTLLQPRRGYSPDFLSPPPTVAHPRFADELACIEATPLDRVREEVARSLRDSRGGDRTDVGRRLLADPADALRMLTGVIQDVWQEVIEPVWPRVRALLDADVAYQSRRMAEGGLDRLFAELHPQLRWHDGVLTRERGDDEHRDLTGNGLLLMPSAFKFDQVLVILDDPWQPTVIYPARGLATLWQSASAQELASLGRLVGRTRATLLTGLAEPATTTVLAHRHALAAGTVSEHLTVLRDSGLVVGERHRHEVRYRRTPLGTALVDQAV
;
A
#
# COMPACT_ATOMS: atom_id res chain seq x y z
N MET A 1 9.11 22.20 -16.20
CA MET A 1 9.40 21.22 -15.14
C MET A 1 9.26 19.80 -15.69
N ARG A 2 10.19 18.88 -15.40
CA ARG A 2 10.06 17.46 -15.77
C ARG A 2 9.34 16.72 -14.64
N CYS A 3 8.30 15.95 -14.96
CA CYS A 3 7.61 15.10 -14.00
C CYS A 3 7.84 13.62 -14.35
N ARG A 4 7.93 12.76 -13.34
CA ARG A 4 7.89 11.30 -13.52
C ARG A 4 7.05 10.67 -12.42
N PHE A 5 6.59 9.46 -12.67
CA PHE A 5 5.84 8.67 -11.68
C PHE A 5 6.72 7.57 -11.08
N ALA A 6 6.46 7.20 -9.83
CA ALA A 6 6.96 5.97 -9.23
C ALA A 6 5.97 5.41 -8.21
N LEU A 7 6.04 4.10 -7.99
CA LEU A 7 5.24 3.37 -7.01
C LEU A 7 6.15 2.79 -5.94
N SER A 8 5.98 3.18 -4.68
CA SER A 8 6.83 2.69 -3.59
C SER A 8 6.09 1.68 -2.71
N PRO A 9 6.39 0.36 -2.82
CA PRO A 9 5.85 -0.63 -1.89
C PRO A 9 6.24 -0.35 -0.43
N VAL A 10 7.42 0.23 -0.14
CA VAL A 10 7.78 0.64 1.22
C VAL A 10 6.87 1.77 1.73
N LEU A 11 6.64 2.81 0.93
CA LEU A 11 5.72 3.89 1.29
C LEU A 11 4.32 3.32 1.57
N GLU A 12 3.78 2.50 0.67
CA GLU A 12 2.46 1.88 0.85
C GLU A 12 2.39 1.06 2.16
N THR A 13 3.46 0.36 2.50
CA THR A 13 3.56 -0.41 3.76
C THR A 13 3.50 0.51 4.97
N ILE A 14 4.30 1.58 4.98
CA ILE A 14 4.35 2.55 6.06
C ILE A 14 3.02 3.28 6.22
N GLN A 15 2.36 3.63 5.12
CA GLN A 15 1.05 4.27 5.15
C GLN A 15 -0.05 3.28 5.59
N ALA A 16 0.04 2.01 5.24
CA ALA A 16 -0.86 0.98 5.76
C ALA A 16 -0.72 0.78 7.28
N ILE A 17 0.51 0.85 7.82
CA ILE A 17 0.74 0.85 9.28
C ILE A 17 0.03 2.04 9.93
N ARG A 18 0.11 3.23 9.32
CA ARG A 18 -0.55 4.45 9.84
C ARG A 18 -2.07 4.25 10.00
N LEU A 19 -2.72 3.53 9.10
CA LEU A 19 -4.16 3.24 9.15
C LEU A 19 -4.59 2.43 10.38
N THR A 20 -3.66 1.78 11.08
CA THR A 20 -3.97 1.06 12.32
C THR A 20 -4.18 2.00 13.51
N SER A 21 -3.83 3.28 13.37
CA SER A 21 -4.08 4.30 14.37
C SER A 21 -5.60 4.53 14.48
N PRO A 22 -6.18 4.57 15.71
CA PRO A 22 -7.63 4.61 15.94
C PRO A 22 -8.37 5.78 15.26
N GLU A 23 -7.64 6.82 14.90
CA GLU A 23 -8.19 8.09 14.43
C GLU A 23 -8.21 8.21 12.88
N ASP A 24 -7.67 7.23 12.15
CA ASP A 24 -7.37 7.32 10.70
C ASP A 24 -8.03 6.22 9.84
N VAL A 25 -9.09 5.54 10.31
CA VAL A 25 -9.71 4.45 9.53
C VAL A 25 -10.83 4.96 8.61
N PRO A 26 -10.60 5.16 7.30
CA PRO A 26 -11.68 5.47 6.37
C PRO A 26 -12.54 4.25 6.10
N GLY A 27 -13.80 4.50 5.72
CA GLY A 27 -14.77 3.44 5.45
C GLY A 27 -14.32 2.40 4.41
N HIS A 28 -13.55 2.81 3.39
CA HIS A 28 -13.15 1.90 2.31
C HIS A 28 -12.06 0.90 2.73
N HIS A 29 -11.14 1.23 3.64
CA HIS A 29 -10.12 0.28 4.13
C HIS A 29 -10.60 -0.61 5.29
N ARG A 30 -11.78 -0.36 5.88
CA ARG A 30 -12.29 -1.14 7.04
C ARG A 30 -12.34 -2.64 6.79
N GLY A 31 -12.82 -3.06 5.63
CA GLY A 31 -12.92 -4.48 5.28
C GLY A 31 -11.55 -5.16 5.24
N PHE A 32 -10.59 -4.51 4.59
CA PHE A 32 -9.20 -4.97 4.52
C PHE A 32 -8.54 -5.03 5.89
N LEU A 33 -8.62 -3.96 6.69
CA LEU A 33 -8.04 -3.95 8.05
C LEU A 33 -8.68 -5.02 8.94
N HIS A 34 -9.97 -5.31 8.75
CA HIS A 34 -10.64 -6.40 9.45
C HIS A 34 -10.10 -7.78 9.03
N SER A 35 -9.86 -8.02 7.74
CA SER A 35 -9.36 -9.31 7.25
C SER A 35 -7.93 -9.60 7.71
N VAL A 36 -7.09 -8.57 7.85
CA VAL A 36 -5.68 -8.70 8.27
C VAL A 36 -5.45 -8.40 9.76
N ARG A 37 -6.53 -8.26 10.54
CA ARG A 37 -6.45 -7.85 11.96
C ARG A 37 -5.57 -8.77 12.80
N HIS A 38 -5.59 -10.08 12.52
CA HIS A 38 -4.86 -11.06 13.31
C HIS A 38 -3.35 -10.90 13.12
N GLN A 39 -2.92 -10.71 11.86
CA GLN A 39 -1.55 -10.41 11.48
C GLN A 39 -1.08 -9.12 12.17
N LEU A 40 -1.87 -8.04 12.03
CA LEU A 40 -1.53 -6.75 12.64
C LEU A 40 -1.44 -6.80 14.16
N THR A 41 -2.32 -7.55 14.84
CA THR A 41 -2.28 -7.69 16.31
C THR A 41 -1.13 -8.56 16.82
N ALA A 42 -0.54 -9.40 15.96
CA ALA A 42 0.62 -10.20 16.29
C ALA A 42 1.94 -9.41 16.21
N LEU A 43 1.93 -8.26 15.54
CA LEU A 43 3.10 -7.41 15.33
C LEU A 43 3.13 -6.23 16.30
N ASP A 44 4.31 -5.86 16.77
CA ASP A 44 4.49 -4.61 17.52
C ASP A 44 4.70 -3.45 16.55
N LEU A 45 3.62 -2.76 16.20
CA LEU A 45 3.65 -1.62 15.26
C LEU A 45 4.10 -0.31 15.90
N ARG A 46 4.25 -0.25 17.23
CA ARG A 46 4.58 0.98 17.98
C ARG A 46 5.86 1.68 17.49
N PRO A 47 6.94 0.98 17.11
CA PRO A 47 8.16 1.64 16.63
C PRO A 47 7.92 2.56 15.44
N VAL A 48 7.08 2.13 14.49
CA VAL A 48 6.77 2.91 13.29
C VAL A 48 5.68 3.95 13.58
N THR A 49 4.61 3.57 14.28
CA THR A 49 3.48 4.50 14.55
C THR A 49 3.88 5.68 15.45
N LEU A 50 4.85 5.51 16.35
CA LEU A 50 5.40 6.61 17.17
C LEU A 50 6.16 7.65 16.35
N LEU A 51 6.69 7.30 15.18
CA LEU A 51 7.38 8.20 14.24
C LEU A 51 6.44 8.73 13.14
N GLN A 52 5.14 8.54 13.35
CA GLN A 52 4.08 8.97 12.46
C GLN A 52 3.12 9.93 13.17
N PRO A 53 3.61 11.07 13.70
CA PRO A 53 2.72 12.02 14.35
C PRO A 53 1.62 12.47 13.40
N ARG A 54 0.44 12.82 13.94
CA ARG A 54 -0.68 13.33 13.12
C ARG A 54 -0.40 14.73 12.57
N ARG A 55 0.43 15.48 13.28
CA ARG A 55 0.94 16.80 12.89
C ARG A 55 2.41 16.88 13.26
N GLY A 56 3.24 17.32 12.34
CA GLY A 56 4.68 17.43 12.53
C GLY A 56 5.45 16.50 11.61
N TYR A 57 6.69 16.25 11.98
CA TYR A 57 7.68 15.59 11.15
C TYR A 57 7.60 14.06 11.23
N SER A 58 7.53 13.40 10.08
CA SER A 58 7.82 11.98 9.93
C SER A 58 9.22 11.84 9.32
N PRO A 59 10.07 10.91 9.78
CA PRO A 59 11.42 10.75 9.25
C PRO A 59 11.41 10.47 7.74
N ASP A 60 12.07 11.33 6.98
CA ASP A 60 12.20 11.21 5.53
C ASP A 60 12.97 9.93 5.14
N PHE A 61 13.94 9.52 5.97
CA PHE A 61 14.72 8.28 5.71
C PHE A 61 13.86 7.01 5.69
N LEU A 62 12.65 7.03 6.29
CA LEU A 62 11.74 5.89 6.25
C LEU A 62 11.01 5.74 4.91
N SER A 63 11.00 6.76 4.06
CA SER A 63 10.33 6.68 2.76
C SER A 63 11.15 7.42 1.70
N PRO A 64 12.38 6.95 1.42
CA PRO A 64 13.24 7.59 0.44
C PRO A 64 12.58 7.57 -0.94
N PRO A 65 12.50 8.73 -1.66
CA PRO A 65 11.94 8.76 -3.00
C PRO A 65 12.61 7.77 -3.95
N PRO A 66 11.85 6.87 -4.61
CA PRO A 66 12.42 5.85 -5.50
C PRO A 66 13.11 6.46 -6.71
N THR A 67 14.31 5.98 -7.06
CA THR A 67 15.04 6.43 -8.27
C THR A 67 14.50 5.81 -9.57
N VAL A 68 13.77 4.70 -9.46
CA VAL A 68 13.13 3.99 -10.58
C VAL A 68 11.59 4.03 -10.43
N ALA A 69 10.86 3.77 -11.52
CA ALA A 69 9.40 3.83 -11.51
C ALA A 69 8.73 2.71 -10.67
N HIS A 70 9.31 1.50 -10.71
CA HIS A 70 8.78 0.33 -10.00
C HIS A 70 9.92 -0.36 -9.23
N PRO A 71 10.39 0.22 -8.11
CA PRO A 71 11.39 -0.42 -7.26
C PRO A 71 10.83 -1.73 -6.68
N ARG A 72 11.73 -2.67 -6.34
CA ARG A 72 11.36 -3.82 -5.52
C ARG A 72 11.37 -3.39 -4.05
N PHE A 73 10.45 -3.94 -3.25
CA PHE A 73 10.41 -3.68 -1.80
C PHE A 73 11.77 -3.87 -1.12
N ALA A 74 12.47 -4.97 -1.45
CA ALA A 74 13.79 -5.26 -0.88
C ALA A 74 14.85 -4.19 -1.21
N ASP A 75 14.79 -3.57 -2.40
CA ASP A 75 15.74 -2.53 -2.78
C ASP A 75 15.48 -1.23 -2.02
N GLU A 76 14.20 -0.89 -1.79
CA GLU A 76 13.83 0.27 -0.97
C GLU A 76 14.16 0.06 0.49
N LEU A 77 13.88 -1.14 1.03
CA LEU A 77 14.21 -1.47 2.41
C LEU A 77 15.72 -1.41 2.65
N ALA A 78 16.52 -1.92 1.70
CA ALA A 78 17.98 -1.80 1.75
C ALA A 78 18.46 -0.34 1.72
N CYS A 79 17.74 0.55 1.01
CA CYS A 79 18.04 1.99 1.04
C CYS A 79 17.80 2.60 2.42
N ILE A 80 16.71 2.20 3.10
CA ILE A 80 16.43 2.61 4.48
C ILE A 80 17.53 2.07 5.41
N GLU A 81 17.89 0.79 5.30
CA GLU A 81 18.93 0.13 6.11
C GLU A 81 20.33 0.76 5.92
N ALA A 82 20.58 1.38 4.77
CA ALA A 82 21.82 2.08 4.46
C ALA A 82 21.84 3.54 4.99
N THR A 83 20.80 3.99 5.69
CA THR A 83 20.73 5.37 6.20
C THR A 83 21.86 5.63 7.21
N PRO A 84 22.64 6.72 7.06
CA PRO A 84 23.63 7.13 8.04
C PRO A 84 23.05 7.26 9.46
N LEU A 85 23.72 6.68 10.46
CA LEU A 85 23.17 6.58 11.83
C LEU A 85 23.02 7.94 12.53
N ASP A 86 23.81 8.93 12.16
CA ASP A 86 23.66 10.33 12.57
C ASP A 86 22.33 10.91 12.07
N ARG A 87 21.99 10.67 10.80
CA ARG A 87 20.69 11.04 10.22
C ARG A 87 19.54 10.31 10.90
N VAL A 88 19.65 8.99 11.13
CA VAL A 88 18.63 8.23 11.86
C VAL A 88 18.39 8.85 13.24
N ARG A 89 19.46 9.15 14.00
CA ARG A 89 19.36 9.77 15.32
C ARG A 89 18.66 11.13 15.25
N GLU A 90 19.07 12.00 14.33
CA GLU A 90 18.51 13.33 14.18
C GLU A 90 17.02 13.31 13.84
N GLU A 91 16.65 12.53 12.82
CA GLU A 91 15.29 12.49 12.31
C GLU A 91 14.32 11.78 13.26
N VAL A 92 14.75 10.70 13.93
CA VAL A 92 13.97 10.04 15.00
C VAL A 92 13.73 11.01 16.15
N ALA A 93 14.78 11.73 16.60
CA ALA A 93 14.64 12.71 17.65
C ALA A 93 13.73 13.88 17.24
N ARG A 94 13.78 14.32 15.96
CA ARG A 94 12.88 15.34 15.41
C ARG A 94 11.44 14.89 15.43
N SER A 95 11.15 13.69 14.94
CA SER A 95 9.79 13.16 14.88
C SER A 95 9.19 12.95 16.27
N LEU A 96 9.96 12.41 17.23
CA LEU A 96 9.47 12.16 18.58
C LEU A 96 9.14 13.43 19.37
N ARG A 97 9.71 14.59 19.02
CA ARG A 97 9.32 15.88 19.61
C ARG A 97 7.88 16.28 19.25
N ASP A 98 7.43 15.87 18.06
CA ASP A 98 6.08 16.17 17.57
C ASP A 98 5.04 15.11 18.01
N SER A 99 5.52 13.92 18.38
CA SER A 99 4.71 12.87 19.01
C SER A 99 4.52 13.14 20.51
N ARG A 100 3.36 13.65 20.91
CA ARG A 100 3.04 14.01 22.32
C ARG A 100 3.39 12.89 23.31
N GLY A 101 4.47 13.07 24.07
CA GLY A 101 4.96 12.12 25.07
C GLY A 101 5.52 10.80 24.50
N GLY A 102 5.74 10.74 23.18
CA GLY A 102 6.29 9.56 22.51
C GLY A 102 7.70 9.23 23.00
N ASP A 103 8.51 10.26 23.22
CA ASP A 103 9.85 10.19 23.82
C ASP A 103 9.88 9.60 25.24
N ARG A 104 8.76 9.68 25.98
CA ARG A 104 8.62 9.16 27.35
C ARG A 104 8.15 7.71 27.41
N THR A 105 7.76 7.13 26.28
CA THR A 105 7.38 5.70 26.20
C THR A 105 8.62 4.81 26.22
N ASP A 106 8.48 3.53 26.60
CA ASP A 106 9.60 2.57 26.55
C ASP A 106 10.14 2.38 25.13
N VAL A 107 9.24 2.39 24.13
CA VAL A 107 9.61 2.27 22.72
C VAL A 107 10.33 3.53 22.25
N GLY A 108 9.81 4.73 22.56
CA GLY A 108 10.47 6.00 22.21
C GLY A 108 11.85 6.14 22.85
N ARG A 109 12.01 5.75 24.11
CA ARG A 109 13.32 5.71 24.78
C ARG A 109 14.30 4.75 24.10
N ARG A 110 13.83 3.57 23.67
CA ARG A 110 14.66 2.64 22.86
C ARG A 110 15.06 3.24 21.53
N LEU A 111 14.13 3.87 20.80
CA LEU A 111 14.40 4.52 19.52
C LEU A 111 15.44 5.64 19.64
N LEU A 112 15.49 6.35 20.77
CA LEU A 112 16.47 7.41 21.02
C LEU A 112 17.84 6.91 21.53
N ALA A 113 17.90 5.71 22.12
CA ALA A 113 19.09 5.22 22.80
C ALA A 113 20.22 4.85 21.83
N ASP A 114 19.91 4.04 20.81
CA ASP A 114 20.86 3.55 19.82
C ASP A 114 20.25 3.63 18.41
N PRO A 115 20.78 4.49 17.51
CA PRO A 115 20.26 4.63 16.15
C PRO A 115 20.39 3.35 15.33
N ALA A 116 21.38 2.48 15.61
CA ALA A 116 21.48 1.20 14.92
C ALA A 116 20.37 0.22 15.36
N ASP A 117 20.06 0.18 16.66
CA ASP A 117 18.92 -0.61 17.15
C ASP A 117 17.58 -0.06 16.64
N ALA A 118 17.43 1.27 16.65
CA ALA A 118 16.25 1.94 16.11
C ALA A 118 16.04 1.59 14.64
N LEU A 119 17.09 1.67 13.82
CA LEU A 119 17.01 1.35 12.40
C LEU A 119 16.59 -0.11 12.17
N ARG A 120 17.22 -1.07 12.86
CA ARG A 120 16.87 -2.50 12.77
C ARG A 120 15.43 -2.77 13.21
N MET A 121 14.97 -2.10 14.27
CA MET A 121 13.60 -2.25 14.75
C MET A 121 12.59 -1.73 13.73
N LEU A 122 12.86 -0.56 13.15
CA LEU A 122 11.98 0.05 12.16
C LEU A 122 11.91 -0.79 10.87
N THR A 123 13.06 -1.21 10.34
CA THR A 123 13.10 -2.02 9.11
C THR A 123 12.50 -3.41 9.33
N GLY A 124 12.71 -4.02 10.50
CA GLY A 124 12.07 -5.28 10.87
C GLY A 124 10.54 -5.18 10.87
N VAL A 125 9.97 -4.15 11.52
CA VAL A 125 8.51 -3.95 11.53
C VAL A 125 7.97 -3.69 10.13
N ILE A 126 8.65 -2.90 9.31
CA ILE A 126 8.24 -2.63 7.92
C ILE A 126 8.27 -3.92 7.10
N GLN A 127 9.31 -4.74 7.26
CA GLN A 127 9.43 -6.03 6.57
C GLN A 127 8.32 -7.01 6.97
N ASP A 128 8.05 -7.15 8.27
CA ASP A 128 7.03 -8.07 8.77
C ASP A 128 5.63 -7.66 8.26
N VAL A 129 5.32 -6.36 8.27
CA VAL A 129 4.04 -5.87 7.75
C VAL A 129 3.97 -6.05 6.24
N TRP A 130 5.06 -5.81 5.51
CA TRP A 130 5.08 -6.09 4.07
C TRP A 130 4.72 -7.55 3.79
N GLN A 131 5.44 -8.50 4.40
CA GLN A 131 5.28 -9.94 4.12
C GLN A 131 3.89 -10.46 4.53
N GLU A 132 3.42 -10.09 5.71
CA GLU A 132 2.20 -10.67 6.28
C GLU A 132 0.92 -9.96 5.83
N VAL A 133 1.00 -8.68 5.42
CA VAL A 133 -0.16 -7.83 5.20
C VAL A 133 -0.23 -7.28 3.78
N ILE A 134 0.87 -6.74 3.26
CA ILE A 134 0.84 -5.96 2.00
C ILE A 134 1.17 -6.83 0.78
N GLU A 135 2.20 -7.64 0.83
CA GLU A 135 2.64 -8.52 -0.25
C GLU A 135 1.49 -9.39 -0.81
N PRO A 136 0.61 -10.01 0.01
CA PRO A 136 -0.49 -10.81 -0.50
C PRO A 136 -1.52 -10.01 -1.32
N VAL A 137 -1.67 -8.71 -1.04
CA VAL A 137 -2.60 -7.81 -1.74
C VAL A 137 -1.91 -6.87 -2.72
N TRP A 138 -0.58 -6.90 -2.78
CA TRP A 138 0.22 -5.98 -3.57
C TRP A 138 -0.10 -6.01 -5.07
N PRO A 139 -0.33 -7.16 -5.73
CA PRO A 139 -0.71 -7.16 -7.15
C PRO A 139 -1.94 -6.30 -7.45
N ARG A 140 -2.94 -6.35 -6.54
CA ARG A 140 -4.18 -5.60 -6.64
C ARG A 140 -3.99 -4.11 -6.35
N VAL A 141 -3.22 -3.77 -5.31
CA VAL A 141 -2.85 -2.38 -5.01
C VAL A 141 -2.06 -1.78 -6.17
N ARG A 142 -1.04 -2.47 -6.66
CA ARG A 142 -0.21 -2.05 -7.79
C ARG A 142 -1.04 -1.83 -9.06
N ALA A 143 -1.97 -2.73 -9.39
CA ALA A 143 -2.83 -2.56 -10.55
C ALA A 143 -3.67 -1.26 -10.48
N LEU A 144 -4.20 -0.91 -9.30
CA LEU A 144 -4.89 0.36 -9.09
C LEU A 144 -3.95 1.56 -9.29
N LEU A 145 -2.74 1.49 -8.71
CA LEU A 145 -1.76 2.57 -8.83
C LEU A 145 -1.26 2.75 -10.27
N ASP A 146 -1.02 1.66 -11.00
CA ASP A 146 -0.66 1.68 -12.42
C ASP A 146 -1.78 2.30 -13.27
N ALA A 147 -3.05 1.99 -12.96
CA ALA A 147 -4.20 2.57 -13.65
C ALA A 147 -4.30 4.09 -13.39
N ASP A 148 -4.01 4.55 -12.17
CA ASP A 148 -3.90 5.97 -11.86
C ASP A 148 -2.78 6.65 -12.66
N VAL A 149 -1.56 6.09 -12.65
CA VAL A 149 -0.42 6.61 -13.43
C VAL A 149 -0.77 6.71 -14.91
N ALA A 150 -1.40 5.69 -15.48
CA ALA A 150 -1.82 5.70 -16.88
C ALA A 150 -2.88 6.78 -17.15
N TYR A 151 -3.82 6.99 -16.22
CA TYR A 151 -4.80 8.06 -16.31
C TYR A 151 -4.14 9.44 -16.28
N GLN A 152 -3.30 9.70 -15.28
CA GLN A 152 -2.65 10.99 -15.09
C GLN A 152 -1.64 11.32 -16.19
N SER A 153 -0.95 10.31 -16.72
CA SER A 153 -0.08 10.47 -17.89
C SER A 153 -0.86 10.94 -19.13
N ARG A 154 -2.07 10.42 -19.36
CA ARG A 154 -2.95 10.91 -20.45
C ARG A 154 -3.42 12.34 -20.20
N ARG A 155 -3.80 12.68 -18.95
CA ARG A 155 -4.21 14.06 -18.59
C ARG A 155 -3.08 15.07 -18.82
N MET A 156 -1.86 14.72 -18.42
CA MET A 156 -0.67 15.52 -18.66
C MET A 156 -0.41 15.71 -20.16
N ALA A 157 -0.57 14.66 -20.97
CA ALA A 157 -0.42 14.75 -22.43
C ALA A 157 -1.50 15.61 -23.10
N GLU A 158 -2.73 15.56 -22.60
CA GLU A 158 -3.87 16.31 -23.16
C GLU A 158 -3.92 17.79 -22.75
N GLY A 159 -3.51 18.11 -21.52
CA GLY A 159 -3.74 19.44 -20.92
C GLY A 159 -2.56 20.01 -20.14
N GLY A 160 -1.37 19.43 -20.27
CA GLY A 160 -0.17 19.91 -19.60
C GLY A 160 -0.20 19.75 -18.09
N LEU A 161 0.65 20.53 -17.40
CA LEU A 161 0.80 20.48 -15.95
C LEU A 161 -0.40 21.09 -15.22
N ASP A 162 -1.02 22.13 -15.77
CA ASP A 162 -2.23 22.76 -15.21
C ASP A 162 -3.34 21.72 -14.98
N ARG A 163 -3.64 20.91 -16.01
CA ARG A 163 -4.67 19.89 -15.93
C ARG A 163 -4.27 18.74 -14.99
N LEU A 164 -3.01 18.32 -15.02
CA LEU A 164 -2.50 17.28 -14.14
C LEU A 164 -2.71 17.66 -12.67
N PHE A 165 -2.16 18.81 -12.24
CA PHE A 165 -2.21 19.19 -10.82
C PHE A 165 -3.62 19.51 -10.33
N ALA A 166 -4.45 20.11 -11.17
CA ALA A 166 -5.86 20.35 -10.84
C ALA A 166 -6.65 19.05 -10.59
N GLU A 167 -6.28 17.94 -11.25
CA GLU A 167 -6.93 16.64 -11.10
C GLU A 167 -6.27 15.73 -10.04
N LEU A 168 -5.02 16.00 -9.64
CA LEU A 168 -4.30 15.20 -8.64
C LEU A 168 -4.90 15.35 -7.24
N HIS A 169 -5.13 16.60 -6.79
CA HIS A 169 -5.75 16.86 -5.50
C HIS A 169 -6.22 18.31 -5.39
N PRO A 170 -7.36 18.61 -4.73
CA PRO A 170 -7.89 19.97 -4.59
C PRO A 170 -6.96 20.95 -3.88
N GLN A 171 -6.02 20.46 -3.08
CA GLN A 171 -5.03 21.31 -2.41
C GLN A 171 -3.85 21.69 -3.31
N LEU A 172 -3.68 21.07 -4.48
CA LEU A 172 -2.58 21.39 -5.38
C LEU A 172 -3.05 22.39 -6.43
N ARG A 173 -2.30 23.48 -6.57
CA ARG A 173 -2.53 24.49 -7.60
C ARG A 173 -1.27 24.71 -8.40
N TRP A 174 -1.42 24.69 -9.71
CA TRP A 174 -0.36 25.03 -10.64
C TRP A 174 -0.71 26.34 -11.32
N HIS A 175 0.19 27.32 -11.23
CA HIS A 175 0.02 28.62 -11.86
C HIS A 175 1.38 29.25 -12.14
N ASP A 176 1.59 29.76 -13.36
CA ASP A 176 2.79 30.49 -13.77
C ASP A 176 4.12 29.79 -13.42
N GLY A 177 4.16 28.46 -13.53
CA GLY A 177 5.36 27.66 -13.25
C GLY A 177 5.57 27.30 -11.78
N VAL A 178 4.65 27.66 -10.89
CA VAL A 178 4.71 27.40 -9.46
C VAL A 178 3.64 26.37 -9.06
N LEU A 179 4.07 25.34 -8.33
CA LEU A 179 3.18 24.39 -7.66
C LEU A 179 2.97 24.83 -6.21
N THR A 180 1.74 25.15 -5.84
CA THR A 180 1.35 25.55 -4.49
C THR A 180 0.47 24.48 -3.85
N ARG A 181 0.72 24.18 -2.57
CA ARG A 181 -0.16 23.37 -1.72
C ARG A 181 -0.97 24.27 -0.80
N GLU A 182 -2.29 24.35 -1.00
CA GLU A 182 -3.19 25.09 -0.12
C GLU A 182 -3.27 24.40 1.26
N ARG A 183 -2.70 25.08 2.27
CA ARG A 183 -2.45 24.66 3.67
C ARG A 183 -1.11 23.93 3.86
N GLY A 184 -0.21 24.59 4.58
CA GLY A 184 1.15 24.16 4.92
C GLY A 184 1.94 25.34 5.49
N ASP A 185 3.20 25.11 5.86
CA ASP A 185 4.13 26.17 6.20
C ASP A 185 4.46 27.00 4.94
N ASP A 186 4.78 28.29 5.11
CA ASP A 186 5.05 29.26 4.04
C ASP A 186 6.44 29.04 3.41
N GLU A 187 6.72 27.81 2.98
CA GLU A 187 8.00 27.40 2.41
C GLU A 187 7.98 27.46 0.89
N HIS A 188 8.93 28.22 0.32
CA HIS A 188 9.15 28.32 -1.11
C HIS A 188 10.47 27.65 -1.47
N ARG A 189 10.44 26.69 -2.40
CA ARG A 189 11.63 25.98 -2.90
C ARG A 189 11.69 26.06 -4.41
N ASP A 190 12.87 26.42 -4.93
CA ASP A 190 13.13 26.37 -6.36
C ASP A 190 13.39 24.92 -6.77
N LEU A 191 12.54 24.38 -7.64
CA LEU A 191 12.63 23.00 -8.14
C LEU A 191 13.35 22.92 -9.50
N THR A 192 13.96 24.01 -9.96
CA THR A 192 14.65 24.09 -11.24
C THR A 192 15.75 23.03 -11.33
N GLY A 193 15.70 22.20 -12.37
CA GLY A 193 16.69 21.14 -12.63
C GLY A 193 16.45 19.83 -11.87
N ASN A 194 15.72 19.83 -10.76
CA ASN A 194 15.50 18.64 -9.92
C ASN A 194 14.40 17.71 -10.44
N GLY A 195 13.46 18.28 -11.22
CA GLY A 195 12.24 17.59 -11.61
C GLY A 195 11.32 17.30 -10.42
N LEU A 196 10.13 16.78 -10.71
CA LEU A 196 9.14 16.43 -9.69
C LEU A 196 8.78 14.96 -9.80
N LEU A 197 8.88 14.24 -8.69
CA LEU A 197 8.36 12.89 -8.57
C LEU A 197 6.91 12.93 -8.12
N LEU A 198 6.04 12.20 -8.81
CA LEU A 198 4.64 12.02 -8.48
C LEU A 198 4.41 10.57 -8.05
N MET A 199 3.88 10.38 -6.84
CA MET A 199 3.65 9.05 -6.27
C MET A 199 2.18 8.91 -5.89
N PRO A 200 1.36 8.20 -6.68
CA PRO A 200 0.03 7.84 -6.22
C PRO A 200 0.14 6.89 -5.04
N SER A 201 -0.79 7.00 -4.09
CA SER A 201 -0.86 6.14 -2.92
C SER A 201 -2.24 5.56 -2.70
N ALA A 202 -2.28 4.28 -2.34
CA ALA A 202 -3.52 3.60 -1.98
C ALA A 202 -3.85 3.78 -0.50
N PHE A 203 -2.82 3.78 0.35
CA PHE A 203 -2.99 3.87 1.80
C PHE A 203 -2.79 5.29 2.36
N LYS A 204 -2.20 6.23 1.61
CA LYS A 204 -2.24 7.68 1.90
C LYS A 204 -3.36 8.35 1.11
N PHE A 205 -4.58 8.26 1.65
CA PHE A 205 -5.81 8.65 0.95
C PHE A 205 -6.40 10.00 1.39
N ASP A 206 -5.98 10.53 2.54
CA ASP A 206 -6.63 11.67 3.20
C ASP A 206 -5.99 13.02 2.89
N GLN A 207 -4.71 13.03 2.50
CA GLN A 207 -3.91 14.24 2.31
C GLN A 207 -2.81 14.03 1.26
N VAL A 208 -2.29 15.13 0.75
CA VAL A 208 -1.07 15.16 -0.07
C VAL A 208 0.15 15.38 0.82
N LEU A 209 1.16 14.51 0.70
CA LEU A 209 2.47 14.73 1.31
C LEU A 209 3.43 15.32 0.29
N VAL A 210 4.33 16.18 0.77
CA VAL A 210 5.37 16.78 -0.06
C VAL A 210 6.70 16.56 0.66
N ILE A 211 7.67 16.01 -0.06
CA ILE A 211 9.06 15.88 0.39
C ILE A 211 9.85 16.95 -0.35
N LEU A 212 10.49 17.85 0.40
CA LEU A 212 11.26 18.98 -0.14
C LEU A 212 12.66 19.10 0.46
N ASP A 213 12.95 18.40 1.56
CA ASP A 213 14.22 18.51 2.26
C ASP A 213 15.32 17.78 1.49
N ASP A 214 16.48 18.44 1.34
CA ASP A 214 17.67 17.83 0.76
C ASP A 214 18.08 16.60 1.60
N PRO A 215 18.58 15.52 0.98
CA PRO A 215 19.03 15.40 -0.41
C PRO A 215 17.97 14.82 -1.36
N TRP A 216 16.70 14.79 -0.96
CA TRP A 216 15.69 14.01 -1.66
C TRP A 216 15.16 14.72 -2.90
N GLN A 217 14.79 13.94 -3.93
CA GLN A 217 14.09 14.53 -5.07
C GLN A 217 12.75 15.11 -4.60
N PRO A 218 12.39 16.35 -4.99
CA PRO A 218 11.08 16.90 -4.71
C PRO A 218 9.98 15.95 -5.13
N THR A 219 9.14 15.55 -4.17
CA THR A 219 8.16 14.48 -4.37
C THR A 219 6.80 14.90 -3.85
N VAL A 220 5.75 14.64 -4.65
CA VAL A 220 4.35 14.78 -4.25
C VAL A 220 3.73 13.40 -4.18
N ILE A 221 3.31 13.02 -2.98
CA ILE A 221 2.55 11.79 -2.73
C ILE A 221 1.07 12.17 -2.64
N TYR A 222 0.23 11.56 -3.46
CA TYR A 222 -1.18 11.93 -3.58
C TYR A 222 -2.11 10.71 -3.52
N PRO A 223 -3.37 10.86 -3.05
CA PRO A 223 -4.35 9.78 -3.08
C PRO A 223 -4.62 9.29 -4.50
N ALA A 224 -4.43 8.00 -4.75
CA ALA A 224 -4.74 7.42 -6.06
C ALA A 224 -6.25 7.46 -6.35
N ARG A 225 -6.61 7.46 -7.63
CA ARG A 225 -8.01 7.34 -8.03
C ARG A 225 -8.53 5.90 -7.82
N GLY A 226 -9.83 5.78 -7.58
CA GLY A 226 -10.50 4.47 -7.52
C GLY A 226 -10.37 3.72 -6.19
N LEU A 227 -9.89 4.34 -5.11
CA LEU A 227 -9.72 3.66 -3.80
C LEU A 227 -10.99 3.01 -3.27
N ALA A 228 -12.16 3.57 -3.58
CA ALA A 228 -13.44 3.01 -3.17
C ALA A 228 -13.70 1.61 -3.75
N THR A 229 -13.10 1.27 -4.89
CA THR A 229 -13.23 -0.05 -5.54
C THR A 229 -12.08 -0.99 -5.19
N LEU A 230 -11.04 -0.51 -4.49
CA LEU A 230 -9.84 -1.27 -4.19
C LEU A 230 -10.12 -2.57 -3.44
N TRP A 231 -11.18 -2.65 -2.62
CA TRP A 231 -11.53 -3.87 -1.86
C TRP A 231 -12.87 -4.47 -2.27
N GLN A 232 -13.50 -3.95 -3.33
CA GLN A 232 -14.77 -4.49 -3.79
C GLN A 232 -14.55 -5.86 -4.44
N SER A 233 -15.39 -6.83 -4.10
CA SER A 233 -15.42 -8.11 -4.82
C SER A 233 -15.74 -7.89 -6.29
N ALA A 234 -15.29 -8.82 -7.15
CA ALA A 234 -15.58 -8.76 -8.57
C ALA A 234 -17.07 -8.50 -8.83
N SER A 235 -17.36 -7.55 -9.71
CA SER A 235 -18.72 -7.21 -10.10
C SER A 235 -19.41 -8.41 -10.76
N ALA A 236 -20.75 -8.41 -10.79
CA ALA A 236 -21.51 -9.49 -11.45
C ALA A 236 -21.11 -9.66 -12.93
N GLN A 237 -20.67 -8.60 -13.58
CA GLN A 237 -20.22 -8.62 -14.98
C GLN A 237 -18.84 -9.29 -15.14
N GLU A 238 -17.92 -9.06 -14.21
CA GLU A 238 -16.58 -9.66 -14.19
C GLU A 238 -16.67 -11.16 -13.87
N LEU A 239 -17.50 -11.51 -12.89
CA LEU A 239 -17.87 -12.90 -12.60
C LEU A 239 -18.50 -13.59 -13.82
N ALA A 240 -19.33 -12.88 -14.60
CA ALA A 240 -19.89 -13.41 -15.83
C ALA A 240 -18.82 -13.61 -16.91
N SER A 241 -17.85 -12.68 -17.03
CA SER A 241 -16.75 -12.79 -18.00
C SER A 241 -15.81 -13.96 -17.68
N LEU A 242 -15.36 -14.07 -16.44
CA LEU A 242 -14.57 -15.21 -15.96
C LEU A 242 -15.39 -16.51 -16.09
N GLY A 243 -16.69 -16.44 -15.80
CA GLY A 243 -17.63 -17.53 -15.98
C GLY A 243 -17.72 -18.04 -17.42
N ARG A 244 -17.46 -17.21 -18.45
CA ARG A 244 -17.37 -17.67 -19.85
C ARG A 244 -16.10 -18.46 -20.13
N LEU A 245 -15.00 -18.12 -19.48
CA LEU A 245 -13.70 -18.78 -19.70
C LEU A 245 -13.60 -20.10 -18.93
N VAL A 246 -13.90 -20.07 -17.63
CA VAL A 246 -13.71 -21.22 -16.74
C VAL A 246 -15.03 -21.83 -16.29
N GLY A 247 -16.19 -21.34 -16.72
CA GLY A 247 -17.48 -21.80 -16.22
C GLY A 247 -17.88 -21.12 -14.91
N ARG A 248 -19.18 -20.85 -14.76
CA ARG A 248 -19.76 -20.03 -13.70
C ARG A 248 -19.39 -20.50 -12.28
N THR A 249 -19.47 -21.79 -12.00
CA THR A 249 -19.19 -22.34 -10.67
C THR A 249 -17.71 -22.26 -10.32
N ARG A 250 -16.81 -22.57 -11.26
CA ARG A 250 -15.36 -22.43 -11.06
C ARG A 250 -14.96 -20.97 -10.88
N ALA A 251 -15.54 -20.05 -11.67
CA ALA A 251 -15.34 -18.61 -11.50
C ALA A 251 -15.80 -18.12 -10.11
N THR A 252 -16.97 -18.59 -9.66
CA THR A 252 -17.52 -18.27 -8.34
C THR A 252 -16.63 -18.78 -7.21
N LEU A 253 -16.16 -20.03 -7.29
CA LEU A 253 -15.28 -20.62 -6.29
C LEU A 253 -13.89 -19.98 -6.29
N LEU A 254 -13.33 -19.69 -7.48
CA LEU A 254 -12.02 -19.04 -7.62
C LEU A 254 -12.06 -17.62 -7.04
N THR A 255 -13.11 -16.85 -7.33
CA THR A 255 -13.30 -15.50 -6.75
C THR A 255 -13.61 -15.56 -5.25
N GLY A 256 -14.35 -16.59 -4.82
CA GLY A 256 -14.68 -16.84 -3.41
C GLY A 256 -13.48 -17.22 -2.54
N LEU A 257 -12.34 -17.56 -3.15
CA LEU A 257 -11.06 -17.85 -2.49
C LEU A 257 -10.18 -16.60 -2.34
N ALA A 258 -10.81 -15.45 -2.08
CA ALA A 258 -10.12 -14.23 -1.67
C ALA A 258 -9.25 -14.49 -0.43
N GLU A 259 -9.80 -15.26 0.52
CA GLU A 259 -9.14 -15.81 1.70
C GLU A 259 -9.12 -17.34 1.63
N PRO A 260 -8.13 -18.02 2.25
CA PRO A 260 -8.09 -19.48 2.29
C PRO A 260 -9.34 -20.08 2.96
N ALA A 261 -9.99 -21.03 2.30
CA ALA A 261 -11.25 -21.62 2.79
C ALA A 261 -11.29 -23.13 2.58
N THR A 262 -12.06 -23.83 3.42
CA THR A 262 -12.32 -25.27 3.25
C THR A 262 -13.44 -25.50 2.25
N THR A 263 -13.54 -26.72 1.71
CA THR A 263 -14.66 -27.14 0.85
C THR A 263 -16.01 -26.86 1.51
N THR A 264 -16.15 -27.15 2.81
CA THR A 264 -17.40 -26.96 3.56
C THR A 264 -17.78 -25.49 3.67
N VAL A 265 -16.81 -24.60 3.91
CA VAL A 265 -17.03 -23.15 3.95
C VAL A 265 -17.50 -22.63 2.59
N LEU A 266 -16.84 -23.08 1.51
CA LEU A 266 -17.20 -22.68 0.14
C LEU A 266 -18.58 -23.21 -0.27
N ALA A 267 -18.88 -24.47 0.07
CA ALA A 267 -20.19 -25.09 -0.16
C ALA A 267 -21.31 -24.28 0.51
N HIS A 268 -21.14 -23.95 1.79
CA HIS A 268 -22.10 -23.15 2.52
C HIS A 268 -22.23 -21.73 1.96
N ARG A 269 -21.10 -21.05 1.68
CA ARG A 269 -21.07 -19.66 1.17
C ARG A 269 -21.78 -19.50 -0.17
N HIS A 270 -21.68 -20.51 -1.03
CA HIS A 270 -22.20 -20.44 -2.39
C HIS A 270 -23.46 -21.29 -2.60
N ALA A 271 -24.03 -21.85 -1.53
CA ALA A 271 -25.18 -22.75 -1.57
C ALA A 271 -24.99 -23.91 -2.58
N LEU A 272 -23.80 -24.52 -2.56
CA LEU A 272 -23.42 -25.64 -3.41
C LEU A 272 -23.28 -26.92 -2.59
N ALA A 273 -23.50 -28.08 -3.21
CA ALA A 273 -23.19 -29.36 -2.58
C ALA A 273 -21.68 -29.52 -2.40
N ALA A 274 -21.23 -30.07 -1.26
CA ALA A 274 -19.81 -30.25 -0.96
C ALA A 274 -19.08 -31.11 -2.02
N GLY A 275 -19.76 -32.12 -2.58
CA GLY A 275 -19.22 -32.93 -3.68
C GLY A 275 -18.92 -32.10 -4.93
N THR A 276 -19.85 -31.23 -5.33
CA THR A 276 -19.68 -30.31 -6.47
C THR A 276 -18.53 -29.32 -6.24
N VAL A 277 -18.40 -28.81 -5.02
CA VAL A 277 -17.27 -27.93 -4.68
C VAL A 277 -15.94 -28.67 -4.75
N SER A 278 -15.85 -29.87 -4.17
CA SER A 278 -14.64 -30.71 -4.23
C SER A 278 -14.23 -31.04 -5.67
N GLU A 279 -15.19 -31.35 -6.55
CA GLU A 279 -14.94 -31.63 -7.95
C GLU A 279 -14.34 -30.41 -8.66
N HIS A 280 -14.96 -29.24 -8.51
CA HIS A 280 -14.44 -28.02 -9.12
C HIS A 280 -13.10 -27.57 -8.54
N LEU A 281 -12.87 -27.71 -7.23
CA LEU A 281 -11.59 -27.43 -6.60
C LEU A 281 -10.49 -28.37 -7.09
N THR A 282 -10.83 -29.63 -7.36
CA THR A 282 -9.90 -30.60 -7.96
C THR A 282 -9.47 -30.11 -9.35
N VAL A 283 -10.42 -29.76 -10.22
CA VAL A 283 -10.11 -29.23 -11.56
C VAL A 283 -9.28 -27.95 -11.50
N LEU A 284 -9.63 -27.00 -10.61
CA LEU A 284 -8.88 -25.76 -10.43
C LEU A 284 -7.46 -26.01 -9.92
N ARG A 285 -7.29 -26.99 -9.02
CA ARG A 285 -5.97 -27.38 -8.48
C ARG A 285 -5.11 -28.03 -9.55
N ASP A 286 -5.68 -28.96 -10.29
CA ASP A 286 -4.97 -29.69 -11.34
C ASP A 286 -4.61 -28.76 -12.51
N SER A 287 -5.33 -27.64 -12.67
CA SER A 287 -5.00 -26.54 -13.59
C SER A 287 -4.02 -25.51 -13.01
N GLY A 288 -3.53 -25.70 -11.78
CA GLY A 288 -2.59 -24.80 -11.12
C GLY A 288 -3.15 -23.47 -10.62
N LEU A 289 -4.49 -23.30 -10.57
CA LEU A 289 -5.15 -22.05 -10.15
C LEU A 289 -5.36 -21.96 -8.64
N VAL A 290 -5.44 -23.11 -7.96
CA VAL A 290 -5.53 -23.17 -6.49
C VAL A 290 -4.56 -24.22 -5.95
N VAL A 291 -4.18 -24.06 -4.69
CA VAL A 291 -3.41 -25.05 -3.93
C VAL A 291 -4.17 -25.39 -2.65
N GLY A 292 -4.11 -26.66 -2.25
CA GLY A 292 -4.70 -27.13 -0.99
C GLY A 292 -3.60 -27.41 0.04
N GLU A 293 -3.75 -26.84 1.24
CA GLU A 293 -2.85 -27.05 2.37
C GLU A 293 -3.62 -27.69 3.52
N ARG A 294 -3.06 -28.75 4.10
CA ARG A 294 -3.69 -29.48 5.20
C ARG A 294 -3.35 -28.79 6.52
N HIS A 295 -4.35 -28.22 7.17
CA HIS A 295 -4.24 -27.68 8.52
C HIS A 295 -5.02 -28.58 9.48
N ARG A 296 -4.27 -29.37 10.27
CA ARG A 296 -4.83 -30.38 11.19
C ARG A 296 -5.74 -31.38 10.44
N HIS A 297 -7.03 -31.39 10.76
CA HIS A 297 -8.01 -32.34 10.22
C HIS A 297 -8.71 -31.81 8.95
N GLU A 298 -8.37 -30.61 8.47
CA GLU A 298 -9.07 -29.95 7.36
C GLU A 298 -8.09 -29.54 6.24
N VAL A 299 -8.56 -29.55 5.00
CA VAL A 299 -7.83 -28.98 3.86
C VAL A 299 -8.39 -27.60 3.56
N ARG A 300 -7.51 -26.60 3.55
CA ARG A 300 -7.83 -25.23 3.12
C ARG A 300 -7.26 -25.00 1.74
N TYR A 301 -8.08 -24.47 0.86
CA TYR A 301 -7.68 -24.07 -0.49
C TYR A 301 -7.37 -22.59 -0.50
N ARG A 302 -6.34 -22.19 -1.24
CA ARG A 302 -6.02 -20.79 -1.54
C ARG A 302 -5.68 -20.64 -3.03
N ARG A 303 -5.84 -19.43 -3.57
CA ARG A 303 -5.41 -19.12 -4.94
C ARG A 303 -3.89 -19.19 -5.05
N THR A 304 -3.40 -19.68 -6.18
CA THR A 304 -2.00 -19.52 -6.58
C THR A 304 -1.79 -18.11 -7.17
N PRO A 305 -0.54 -17.69 -7.44
CA PRO A 305 -0.28 -16.47 -8.20
C PRO A 305 -1.01 -16.45 -9.57
N LEU A 306 -1.05 -17.60 -10.27
CA LEU A 306 -1.77 -17.74 -11.54
C LEU A 306 -3.29 -17.56 -11.36
N GLY A 307 -3.88 -18.20 -10.34
CA GLY A 307 -5.30 -18.04 -10.03
C GLY A 307 -5.69 -16.62 -9.64
N THR A 308 -4.77 -15.90 -8.97
CA THR A 308 -4.94 -14.49 -8.63
C THR A 308 -4.91 -13.62 -9.87
N ALA A 309 -3.88 -13.78 -10.72
CA ALA A 309 -3.77 -13.05 -11.98
C ALA A 309 -4.97 -13.27 -12.91
N LEU A 310 -5.52 -14.49 -12.96
CA LEU A 310 -6.70 -14.80 -13.77
C LEU A 310 -7.96 -14.07 -13.29
N VAL A 311 -8.16 -13.99 -11.98
CA VAL A 311 -9.28 -13.22 -11.41
C VAL A 311 -9.06 -11.73 -11.67
N ASP A 312 -7.84 -11.22 -11.44
CA ASP A 312 -7.52 -9.80 -11.58
C ASP A 312 -7.52 -9.31 -13.05
N GLN A 313 -7.36 -10.19 -14.04
CA GLN A 313 -7.48 -9.84 -15.48
C GLN A 313 -8.92 -9.90 -16.01
N ALA A 314 -9.81 -10.60 -15.31
CA ALA A 314 -11.23 -10.67 -15.65
C ALA A 314 -12.06 -9.59 -14.94
N VAL A 315 -11.44 -8.90 -13.97
CA VAL A 315 -11.89 -7.72 -13.21
C VAL A 315 -11.31 -6.46 -13.86
#